data_AF-A0A8S3GSZ7-F1
#
_entry.id   AF-A0A8S3GSZ7-F1
#
_cell.length_a   1.000
_cell.length_b   1.000
_cell.length_c   1.000
_cell.angle_alpha   90.00
_cell.angle_beta   90.00
_cell.angle_gamma   90.00
#
_symmetry.space_group_name_H-M   'P 1'
#
loop_
_entity.id
_entity.type
_entity.pdbx_description
1 polymer ?
#
loop_
_entity_poly.entity_id
_entity_poly.type
_entity_poly.pdbx_seq_one_letter_code
_entity_poly.pdbx_strand_id
1 'polypeptide(L)'
;MPEALDVFAQFFIAPLFAASSTDRELEAVNSEFEGNLSKDAWRLSQLEKSTSDPDHPYSGFSIGNTETLRVTPKQCGIDIREVLLDFHKAEYSSNRMSLAVLGNR
;
A
#
# COMPACT_ATOMS: atom_id res chain seq x y z
N MET A 1 -18.07 6.42 19.97
CA MET A 1 -17.04 5.36 19.87
C MET A 1 -17.53 4.13 19.11
N PRO A 2 -18.72 3.56 19.39
CA PRO A 2 -19.17 2.34 18.68
C PRO A 2 -19.24 2.51 17.16
N GLU A 3 -19.79 3.62 16.67
CA GLU A 3 -19.93 3.88 15.22
C GLU A 3 -18.56 4.04 14.50
N ALA A 4 -17.63 4.78 15.10
CA ALA A 4 -16.30 4.96 14.51
C ALA A 4 -15.52 3.64 14.46
N LEU A 5 -15.66 2.81 15.50
CA LEU A 5 -15.04 1.49 15.53
C LEU A 5 -15.66 0.53 14.51
N ASP A 6 -16.98 0.61 14.30
CA ASP A 6 -17.68 -0.18 13.29
C ASP A 6 -17.19 0.17 11.88
N VAL A 7 -17.11 1.47 11.54
CA VAL A 7 -16.55 1.94 10.26
C VAL A 7 -15.09 1.49 10.08
N PHE A 8 -14.27 1.61 11.13
CA PHE A 8 -12.88 1.19 11.10
C PHE A 8 -12.74 -0.33 10.88
N ALA A 9 -13.57 -1.14 11.53
CA ALA A 9 -13.54 -2.59 11.37
C ALA A 9 -13.80 -3.02 9.91
N GLN A 10 -14.64 -2.28 9.17
CA GLN A 10 -14.94 -2.60 7.77
C GLN A 10 -13.71 -2.54 6.86
N PHE A 11 -12.65 -1.80 7.21
CA PHE A 11 -11.40 -1.77 6.43
C PHE A 11 -10.72 -3.14 6.36
N PHE A 12 -10.90 -3.95 7.42
CA PHE A 12 -10.31 -5.29 7.53
C PHE A 12 -11.28 -6.39 7.08
N ILE A 13 -12.57 -6.11 7.01
CA ILE A 13 -13.62 -7.10 6.69
C ILE A 13 -13.94 -7.12 5.20
N ALA A 14 -14.29 -5.98 4.61
CA ALA A 14 -14.81 -5.90 3.26
C ALA A 14 -14.46 -4.56 2.59
N PRO A 15 -13.17 -4.29 2.30
CA PRO A 15 -12.78 -3.10 1.56
C PRO A 15 -13.34 -3.16 0.13
N LEU A 16 -13.87 -2.04 -0.35
CA LEU A 16 -14.51 -1.98 -1.68
C LEU A 16 -13.51 -1.87 -2.83
N PHE A 17 -12.35 -1.23 -2.60
CA PHE A 17 -11.37 -0.84 -3.63
C PHE A 17 -12.04 -0.28 -4.89
N ALA A 18 -12.92 0.71 -4.71
CA ALA A 18 -13.67 1.30 -5.80
C ALA A 18 -12.72 1.96 -6.82
N ALA A 19 -12.90 1.67 -8.11
CA ALA A 19 -11.98 2.10 -9.17
C ALA A 19 -11.71 3.62 -9.16
N SER A 20 -12.75 4.44 -8.97
CA SER A 20 -12.63 5.90 -8.88
C SER A 20 -11.77 6.38 -7.70
N SER A 21 -11.78 5.64 -6.59
CA SER A 21 -10.98 5.94 -5.41
C SER A 21 -9.55 5.45 -5.59
N THR A 22 -9.36 4.27 -6.16
CA THR A 22 -8.04 3.70 -6.48
C THR A 22 -7.25 4.63 -7.39
N ASP A 23 -7.89 5.18 -8.44
CA ASP A 23 -7.21 6.08 -9.37
C ASP A 23 -6.65 7.34 -8.69
N ARG A 24 -7.44 7.95 -7.81
CA ARG A 24 -7.04 9.13 -7.02
C ARG A 24 -5.96 8.78 -6.00
N GLU A 25 -6.05 7.62 -5.38
CA GLU A 25 -5.05 7.17 -4.41
C GLU A 25 -3.70 6.91 -5.08
N LEU A 26 -3.68 6.40 -6.32
CA LEU A 26 -2.45 6.24 -7.10
C LEU A 26 -1.75 7.58 -7.38
N GLU A 27 -2.51 8.65 -7.61
CA GLU A 27 -1.95 10.00 -7.76
C GLU A 27 -1.36 10.51 -6.44
N ALA A 28 -2.01 10.22 -5.31
CA ALA A 28 -1.50 10.56 -3.99
C ALA A 28 -0.17 9.82 -3.69
N VAL A 29 -0.10 8.51 -3.97
CA VAL A 29 1.14 7.71 -3.84
C VAL A 29 2.25 8.27 -4.73
N ASN A 30 1.94 8.65 -5.96
CA ASN A 30 2.93 9.26 -6.86
C ASN A 30 3.43 10.61 -6.31
N SER A 31 2.54 11.43 -5.75
CA SER A 31 2.89 12.71 -5.14
C SER A 31 3.80 12.52 -3.91
N GLU A 32 3.55 11.47 -3.12
CA GLU A 32 4.43 11.09 -2.01
C GLU A 32 5.83 10.69 -2.51
N PHE A 33 5.90 9.84 -3.55
CA PHE A 33 7.17 9.47 -4.17
C PHE A 33 7.95 10.69 -4.67
N GLU A 34 7.29 11.58 -5.43
CA GLU A 34 7.91 12.82 -5.94
C GLU A 34 8.40 13.72 -4.81
N GLY A 35 7.60 13.87 -3.74
CA GLY A 35 7.98 14.61 -2.55
C GLY A 35 9.17 14.01 -1.79
N ASN A 36 9.48 12.74 -1.99
CA ASN A 36 10.61 12.04 -1.37
C ASN A 36 11.89 12.07 -2.23
N LEU A 37 11.81 12.37 -3.53
CA LEU A 37 12.97 12.36 -4.43
C LEU A 37 14.10 13.31 -4.02
N SER A 38 13.75 14.44 -3.41
CA SER A 38 14.69 15.47 -2.95
C SER A 38 15.23 15.23 -1.53
N LYS A 39 14.73 14.21 -0.82
CA LYS A 39 15.11 13.92 0.56
C LYS A 39 16.25 12.91 0.58
N ASP A 40 17.43 13.33 1.06
CA ASP A 40 18.63 12.47 1.07
C ASP A 40 18.45 11.17 1.86
N ALA A 41 17.70 11.19 2.96
CA ALA A 41 17.40 9.99 3.72
C ALA A 41 16.69 8.91 2.87
N TRP A 42 15.75 9.32 2.02
CA TRP A 42 15.04 8.41 1.12
C TRP A 42 15.93 7.92 -0.02
N ARG A 43 16.76 8.82 -0.57
CA ARG A 43 17.74 8.46 -1.62
C ARG A 43 18.75 7.45 -1.11
N LEU A 44 19.30 7.66 0.08
CA LEU A 44 20.24 6.75 0.73
C LEU A 44 19.60 5.40 1.04
N SER A 45 18.38 5.39 1.58
CA SER A 45 17.65 4.14 1.85
C SER A 45 17.40 3.33 0.57
N GLN A 46 16.95 3.98 -0.51
CA GLN A 46 16.72 3.27 -1.77
C GLN A 46 18.04 2.83 -2.43
N LEU A 47 19.12 3.61 -2.30
CA LEU A 47 20.45 3.21 -2.75
C LEU A 47 20.91 1.94 -2.04
N GLU A 48 20.83 1.91 -0.71
CA GLU A 48 21.18 0.74 0.10
C GLU A 48 20.41 -0.51 -0.34
N LYS A 49 19.08 -0.40 -0.49
CA LYS A 49 18.23 -1.48 -1.01
C LYS A 49 18.68 -1.94 -2.40
N SER A 50 18.94 -1.02 -3.32
CA SER A 50 19.36 -1.35 -4.69
C SER A 50 20.75 -2.00 -4.77
N THR A 51 21.58 -1.83 -3.74
CA THR A 51 22.90 -2.48 -3.62
C THR A 51 22.88 -3.78 -2.82
N SER A 52 21.73 -4.14 -2.25
CA SER A 52 21.54 -5.42 -1.56
C SER A 52 21.30 -6.56 -2.56
N ASP A 53 21.18 -7.78 -2.06
CA ASP A 53 20.90 -8.97 -2.87
C ASP A 53 19.61 -8.75 -3.69
N PRO A 54 19.67 -8.80 -5.04
CA PRO A 54 18.50 -8.57 -5.89
C PRO A 54 17.40 -9.61 -5.70
N ASP A 55 17.73 -10.83 -5.24
CA ASP A 55 16.75 -11.90 -4.99
C ASP A 55 16.08 -11.76 -3.61
N HIS A 56 16.60 -10.88 -2.74
CA HIS A 56 16.06 -10.64 -1.42
C HIS A 56 14.96 -9.57 -1.45
N PRO A 57 13.79 -9.76 -0.78
CA PRO A 57 12.67 -8.79 -0.81
C PRO A 57 13.01 -7.36 -0.37
N TYR A 58 14.10 -7.19 0.39
CA TYR A 58 14.61 -5.89 0.81
C TYR A 58 15.02 -4.98 -0.36
N SER A 59 15.46 -5.54 -1.49
CA SER A 59 15.91 -4.79 -2.66
C SER A 59 14.77 -4.04 -3.37
N GLY A 60 13.51 -4.40 -3.07
CA GLY A 60 12.32 -3.86 -3.71
C GLY A 60 12.08 -2.36 -3.45
N PHE A 61 11.43 -1.73 -4.43
CA PHE A 61 10.94 -0.36 -4.30
C PHE A 61 9.58 -0.35 -3.60
N SER A 62 9.57 0.05 -2.32
CA SER A 62 8.42 -0.15 -1.43
C SER A 62 7.36 0.96 -1.48
N ILE A 63 7.69 2.15 -1.99
CA ILE A 63 6.75 3.28 -2.02
C ILE A 63 5.73 3.10 -3.16
N GLY A 64 6.20 2.59 -4.29
CA GLY A 64 5.43 2.61 -5.53
C GLY A 64 5.37 4.00 -6.17
N ASN A 65 4.87 4.05 -7.39
CA ASN A 65 4.66 5.26 -8.19
C ASN A 65 3.74 4.94 -9.38
N THR A 66 3.47 5.94 -10.22
CA THR A 66 2.64 5.75 -11.42
C THR A 66 3.15 4.64 -12.33
N GLU A 67 4.47 4.47 -12.47
CA GLU A 67 5.04 3.45 -13.33
C GLU A 67 4.71 2.04 -12.81
N THR A 68 5.01 1.79 -11.54
CA THR A 68 4.88 0.48 -10.90
C THR A 68 3.43 0.09 -10.60
N LEU A 69 2.54 1.04 -10.37
CA LEU A 69 1.17 0.79 -9.94
C LEU A 69 0.11 1.09 -11.01
N ARG A 70 0.46 1.70 -12.14
CA ARG A 70 -0.49 2.00 -13.23
C ARG A 70 0.03 1.58 -14.59
N VAL A 71 1.20 2.07 -15.00
CA VAL A 71 1.71 1.90 -16.37
C VAL A 71 2.12 0.45 -16.62
N THR A 72 3.06 -0.07 -15.84
CA THR A 72 3.56 -1.44 -15.98
C THR A 72 2.45 -2.49 -15.82
N PRO A 73 1.59 -2.45 -14.77
CA PRO A 73 0.48 -3.40 -14.64
C PRO A 73 -0.48 -3.37 -15.82
N LYS A 74 -0.85 -2.18 -16.31
CA LYS A 74 -1.76 -2.02 -17.45
C LYS A 74 -1.16 -2.59 -18.74
N GLN A 75 0.16 -2.41 -18.96
CA GLN A 75 0.86 -3.01 -20.10
C GLN A 75 0.89 -4.54 -20.02
N CYS A 76 0.96 -5.10 -18.82
CA CYS A 76 0.90 -6.54 -18.57
C CYS A 76 -0.54 -7.11 -18.55
N GLY A 77 -1.58 -6.28 -18.72
CA GLY A 77 -2.97 -6.70 -18.62
C GLY A 77 -3.41 -7.08 -17.20
N ILE A 78 -2.71 -6.57 -16.18
CA ILE A 78 -2.98 -6.83 -14.76
C ILE A 78 -4.00 -5.81 -14.26
N ASP A 79 -5.10 -6.29 -13.68
CA ASP A 79 -6.03 -5.47 -12.93
C ASP A 79 -5.55 -5.30 -11.49
N ILE A 80 -5.06 -4.11 -11.17
CA ILE A 80 -4.56 -3.77 -9.83
C ILE A 80 -5.64 -3.90 -8.77
N ARG A 81 -6.92 -3.69 -9.10
CA ARG A 81 -7.99 -3.88 -8.12
C ARG A 81 -8.10 -5.33 -7.66
N GLU A 82 -8.01 -6.27 -8.61
CA GLU A 82 -8.04 -7.70 -8.28
C GLU A 82 -6.79 -8.09 -7.48
N VAL A 83 -5.62 -7.55 -7.83
CA VAL A 83 -4.38 -7.76 -7.04
C VAL A 83 -4.55 -7.27 -5.59
N LEU A 84 -5.17 -6.11 -5.37
CA LEU A 84 -5.44 -5.59 -4.03
C LEU A 84 -6.42 -6.47 -3.24
N LEU A 85 -7.46 -6.97 -3.89
CA LEU A 85 -8.43 -7.89 -3.29
C LEU A 85 -7.78 -9.22 -2.91
N ASP A 86 -6.98 -9.79 -3.80
CA ASP A 86 -6.25 -11.04 -3.56
C ASP A 86 -5.23 -10.87 -2.43
N PHE A 87 -4.49 -9.76 -2.41
CA PHE A 87 -3.57 -9.44 -1.33
C PHE A 87 -4.28 -9.26 0.01
N HIS A 88 -5.39 -8.53 0.05
CA HIS A 88 -6.20 -8.37 1.26
C HIS A 88 -6.66 -9.72 1.79
N LYS A 89 -7.22 -10.57 0.92
CA LYS A 89 -7.69 -11.92 1.28
C LYS A 89 -6.56 -12.82 1.81
N ALA A 90 -5.35 -12.71 1.26
CA ALA A 90 -4.21 -13.53 1.66
C ALA A 90 -3.54 -13.05 2.95
N GLU A 91 -3.37 -11.73 3.10
CA GLU A 91 -2.51 -11.17 4.15
C GLU A 91 -3.27 -10.60 5.34
N TYR A 92 -4.53 -10.15 5.17
CA TYR A 92 -5.37 -9.58 6.22
C TYR A 92 -6.10 -10.68 7.01
N SER A 93 -5.33 -11.59 7.62
CA SER A 93 -5.84 -12.65 8.49
C SER A 93 -5.81 -12.26 9.96
N SER A 94 -6.88 -12.60 10.69
CA SER A 94 -7.05 -12.25 12.12
C SER A 94 -5.92 -12.76 13.02
N ASN A 95 -5.28 -13.90 12.69
CA ASN A 95 -4.16 -14.44 13.46
C ASN A 95 -2.87 -13.60 13.36
N ARG A 96 -2.83 -12.60 12.47
CA ARG A 96 -1.70 -11.67 12.26
C ARG A 96 -2.03 -10.25 12.72
N MET A 97 -3.22 -10.01 13.27
CA MET A 97 -3.71 -8.68 13.66
C MET A 97 -3.66 -8.48 15.17
N SER A 98 -3.46 -7.24 15.59
CA SER A 98 -3.57 -6.81 16.99
C SER A 98 -4.33 -5.48 17.05
N LEU A 99 -5.22 -5.34 18.03
CA LEU A 99 -6.08 -4.16 18.19
C LEU A 99 -5.94 -3.58 19.60
N ALA A 100 -5.77 -2.26 19.68
CA ALA A 100 -5.85 -1.50 20.93
C ALA A 100 -6.99 -0.47 20.81
N VAL A 101 -7.84 -0.41 21.83
CA VAL A 101 -8.95 0.56 21.90
C VAL A 101 -8.83 1.34 23.19
N LEU A 102 -8.71 2.66 23.08
CA LEU A 102 -8.74 3.57 24.21
C LEU A 102 -10.10 4.27 24.25
N GLY A 103 -10.74 4.21 25.41
CA GLY A 103 -12.03 4.83 25.63
C GLY A 103 -12.14 5.42 27.02
N ASN A 104 -12.82 6.56 27.13
CA ASN A 104 -13.25 7.08 28.41
C ASN A 104 -14.55 6.36 28.81
N ARG A 105 -14.66 5.95 30.08
CA ARG A 105 -15.92 5.49 30.67
C ARG A 105 -16.93 6.62 30.72
#